data_AF-A0A969EYB6-F1
#
_entry.id   AF-A0A969EYB6-F1
#
_cell.length_a   1.000
_cell.length_b   1.000
_cell.length_c   1.000
_cell.angle_alpha   90.00
_cell.angle_beta   90.00
_cell.angle_gamma   90.00
#
_symmetry.space_group_name_H-M   'P 1'
#
loop_
_entity.id
_entity.type
_entity.pdbx_description
1 polymer ?
#
loop_
_entity_poly.entity_id
_entity_poly.type
_entity_poly.pdbx_seq_one_letter_code
_entity_poly.pdbx_strand_id
1 'polypeptide(L)' 'LVAEMIALDQWEKTPNQPILLGAITTGSIWQFARLERQTQQITQGLESYRVPEDLEQLMRILVAALTV' A
#
# COMPACT_ATOMS: atom_id res chain seq x y z
N LEU A 1 -3.13 8.49 4.10
CA LEU A 1 -2.85 7.05 3.93
C LEU A 1 -3.00 6.24 5.24
N VAL A 2 -2.28 6.58 6.32
CA VAL A 2 -2.30 5.80 7.58
C VAL A 2 -3.71 5.69 8.18
N ALA A 3 -4.44 6.81 8.28
CA ALA A 3 -5.79 6.84 8.85
C ALA A 3 -6.78 5.99 8.03
N GLU A 4 -6.67 6.04 6.70
CA GLU A 4 -7.48 5.29 5.75
C GLU A 4 -7.21 3.79 5.86
N MET A 5 -5.96 3.39 6.06
CA MET A 5 -5.60 1.98 6.30
C MET A 5 -6.14 1.47 7.63
N ILE A 6 -6.09 2.28 8.69
CA ILE A 6 -6.68 1.95 10.00
C ILE A 6 -8.21 1.84 9.90
N ALA A 7 -8.85 2.76 9.16
CA ALA A 7 -10.29 2.73 8.93
C ALA A 7 -10.70 1.48 8.14
N LEU A 8 -9.94 1.14 7.09
CA LEU A 8 -10.17 -0.06 6.30
C LEU A 8 -9.98 -1.33 7.15
N ASP A 9 -8.92 -1.41 7.96
CA ASP A 9 -8.68 -2.57 8.84
C ASP A 9 -9.84 -2.86 9.80
N GLN A 10 -10.46 -1.81 10.35
CA GLN A 10 -11.61 -1.92 11.24
C GLN A 10 -12.90 -2.32 10.51
N TRP A 11 -13.04 -1.93 9.24
CA TRP A 11 -14.23 -2.24 8.44
C TRP A 11 -14.13 -3.59 7.72
N GLU A 12 -12.92 -3.96 7.28
CA GLU A 12 -12.63 -5.12 6.44
C GLU A 12 -12.73 -6.43 7.23
N LYS A 13 -13.66 -7.28 6.82
CA LYS A 13 -13.97 -8.56 7.50
C LYS A 13 -13.44 -9.76 6.74
N THR A 14 -12.67 -9.55 5.67
CA THR A 14 -12.07 -10.63 4.90
C THR A 14 -11.22 -11.52 5.82
N PRO A 15 -11.60 -12.79 5.98
CA PRO A 15 -10.84 -13.73 6.79
C PRO A 15 -9.52 -14.07 6.10
N ASN A 16 -8.48 -14.34 6.89
CA ASN A 16 -7.16 -14.78 6.41
C ASN A 16 -6.43 -13.79 5.49
N GLN A 17 -6.64 -12.49 5.66
CA GLN A 17 -5.84 -11.45 5.01
C GLN A 17 -4.90 -10.80 6.03
N PRO A 18 -3.66 -11.29 6.24
CA PRO A 18 -2.77 -10.81 7.30
C PRO A 18 -2.17 -9.42 7.02
N ILE A 19 -2.08 -9.03 5.74
CA ILE A 19 -1.46 -7.78 5.30
C ILE A 19 -2.46 -6.97 4.50
N LEU A 20 -2.55 -5.66 4.79
CA LEU A 20 -3.21 -4.68 3.91
C LEU A 20 -2.15 -3.81 3.24
N LEU A 21 -2.14 -3.81 1.91
CA LEU A 21 -1.31 -2.92 1.12
C LEU A 21 -2.09 -1.63 0.83
N GLY A 22 -1.46 -0.48 1.11
CA GLY A 22 -2.01 0.84 0.88
C GLY A 22 -1.18 1.62 -0.13
N ALA A 23 -1.86 2.38 -0.99
CA ALA A 23 -1.24 3.33 -1.89
C ALA A 23 -2.00 4.65 -1.85
N ILE A 24 -1.27 5.76 -1.92
CA ILE A 24 -1.85 7.08 -2.17
C ILE A 24 -1.20 7.67 -3.41
N THR A 25 -2.00 8.35 -4.24
CA THR A 25 -1.52 8.99 -5.45
C THR A 25 -2.13 10.36 -5.66
N THR A 26 -1.36 11.29 -6.22
CA THR A 26 -1.83 12.59 -6.73
C THR A 26 -1.94 12.59 -8.26
N GLY A 27 -1.87 11.41 -8.89
CA GLY A 27 -1.74 11.22 -10.33
C GLY A 27 -0.30 11.27 -10.83
N SER A 28 0.50 12.22 -10.34
CA SER A 28 1.91 12.38 -10.70
C SER A 28 2.89 11.68 -9.76
N ILE A 29 2.49 11.43 -8.50
CA ILE A 29 3.32 10.82 -7.46
C ILE A 29 2.55 9.68 -6.81
N TRP A 30 3.25 8.58 -6.52
CA TRP A 30 2.75 7.42 -5.81
C TRP A 30 3.59 7.16 -4.56
N GLN A 31 2.91 6.85 -3.45
CA GLN A 31 3.53 6.42 -2.20
C GLN A 31 2.79 5.20 -1.66
N PHE A 32 3.52 4.32 -0.99
CA PHE A 32 3.02 3.03 -0.53
C PHE A 32 3.23 2.83 0.96
N ALA A 33 2.35 2.03 1.56
CA ALA A 33 2.49 1.54 2.92
C ALA A 33 1.93 0.12 3.03
N ARG A 34 2.33 -0.61 4.06
CA ARG A 34 1.71 -1.89 4.43
C ARG A 34 1.31 -1.89 5.90
N LEU A 35 0.18 -2.51 6.21
CA LEU A 35 -0.27 -2.77 7.56
C LEU A 35 -0.17 -4.28 7.83
N GLU A 36 0.62 -4.64 8.83
CA GLU A 36 0.61 -5.96 9.44
C GLU A 36 -0.56 -6.01 10.44
N ARG A 37 -1.68 -6.67 10.09
CA ARG A 37 -2.92 -6.58 10.88
C ARG A 37 -2.80 -7.22 12.27
N GLN A 38 -2.00 -8.28 12.38
CA GLN A 38 -1.81 -9.00 13.66
C GLN A 38 -1.04 -8.17 14.69
N THR A 39 0.01 -7.46 14.27
CA THR A 39 0.83 -6.62 15.16
C THR A 39 0.36 -5.17 15.20
N GLN A 40 -0.62 -4.81 14.35
CA GLN A 40 -1.10 -3.44 14.13
C GLN A 40 0.02 -2.45 13.79
N GLN A 41 1.01 -2.92 13.03
CA GLN A 41 2.17 -2.11 12.62
C GLN A 41 2.03 -1.65 11.18
N ILE A 42 2.15 -0.34 10.98
CA ILE A 42 2.16 0.28 9.66
C ILE A 42 3.59 0.65 9.30
N THR A 43 4.07 0.18 8.15
CA THR A 43 5.35 0.59 7.56
C THR A 43 5.08 1.36 6.28
N GLN A 44 5.54 2.60 6.23
CA GLN A 44 5.46 3.44 5.03
C GLN A 44 6.80 3.40 4.27
N GLY A 45 6.72 3.20 2.96
CA GLY A 45 7.89 3.33 2.10
C GLY A 45 8.38 4.78 2.08
N LEU A 46 9.70 4.98 2.18
CA LEU A 46 10.29 6.32 2.08
C LEU A 46 10.30 6.83 0.63
N GLU A 47 10.26 5.91 -0.33
CA GLU A 47 10.29 6.22 -1.76
C GLU A 47 8.97 6.79 -2.26
N SER A 48 9.09 7.80 -3.11
CA SER A 48 7.97 8.38 -3.87
C SER A 48 8.23 8.18 -5.35
N TYR A 49 7.32 7.49 -6.03
CA TYR A 49 7.47 7.12 -7.44
C TYR A 49 6.74 8.13 -8.31
N ARG A 50 7.44 8.72 -9.28
CA ARG A 50 6.91 9.71 -10.20
C ARG A 50 6.41 9.06 -11.48
N VAL A 51 5.37 9.61 -12.07
CA VAL A 51 4.83 9.15 -13.35
C VAL A 51 4.95 10.31 -14.35
N PRO A 52 5.56 10.09 -15.54
CA PRO A 52 5.93 8.79 -16.11
C PRO A 52 7.33 8.26 -15.75
N GLU A 53 8.16 9.01 -15.01
CA GLU A 53 9.59 8.74 -14.88
C GLU A 53 9.92 7.37 -14.26
N ASP A 54 9.18 6.96 -13.22
CA ASP A 54 9.39 5.72 -12.48
C ASP A 54 8.35 4.64 -12.85
N LEU A 55 7.69 4.77 -14.01
CA LEU A 55 6.56 3.92 -14.39
C LEU A 55 6.93 2.43 -14.38
N GLU A 56 8.10 2.05 -14.87
CA GLU A 56 8.51 0.64 -14.87
C GLU A 56 8.60 0.07 -13.45
N GLN A 57 9.19 0.82 -12.52
CA GLN A 57 9.31 0.41 -11.13
C GLN A 57 7.95 0.37 -10.44
N LEU A 58 7.10 1.38 -10.70
CA LEU A 58 5.73 1.42 -10.21
C LEU A 58 4.95 0.17 -10.67
N MET A 59 5.03 -0.20 -11.95
CA MET A 59 4.37 -1.38 -12.47
C MET A 59 4.86 -2.67 -11.82
N ARG A 60 6.17 -2.80 -11.57
CA ARG A 60 6.73 -3.97 -10.85
C ARG A 60 6.16 -4.08 -9.43
N ILE A 61 6.03 -2.98 -8.70
CA ILE A 61 5.44 -2.96 -7.36
C ILE A 61 3.97 -3.41 -7.40
N LEU A 62 3.19 -2.87 -8.33
CA LEU A 62 1.78 -3.20 -8.48
C LEU A 62 1.56 -4.68 -8.86
N VAL A 63 2.40 -5.22 -9.75
CA VAL A 63 2.33 -6.65 -10.12
C VAL A 63 2.73 -7.53 -8.93
N ALA A 64 3.79 -7.17 -8.20
CA ALA A 64 4.21 -7.91 -7.02
C ALA A 64 3.10 -7.96 -5.95
N ALA A 65 2.36 -6.86 -5.76
CA ALA A 65 1.25 -6.78 -4.82
C ALA A 65 0.10 -7.77 -5.10
N LEU A 66 -0.03 -8.30 -6.32
CA LEU A 66 -1.05 -9.30 -6.68
C LEU A 66 -0.66 -10.73 -6.27
N THR A 67 0.58 -10.94 -5.84
CA THR A 67 1.13 -12.26 -5.49
C THR A 67 1.32 -12.46 -3.99
N VAL A 68 0.93 -11.46 -3.18
CA VAL A 68 1.07 -11.45 -1.71
C VAL A 68 -0.16 -12.04 -1.04
#